data_AF-S4NZE8-F1
#
_entry.id   AF-S4NZE8-F1
#
_cell.length_a   1.000
_cell.length_b   1.000
_cell.length_c   1.000
_cell.angle_alpha   90.00
_cell.angle_beta   90.00
_cell.angle_gamma   90.00
#
_symmetry.space_group_name_H-M   'P 1'
#
loop_
_entity.id
_entity.type
_entity.pdbx_description
1 polymer ?
#
loop_
_entity_poly.entity_id
_entity_poly.type
_entity_poly.pdbx_seq_one_letter_code
_entity_poly.pdbx_strand_id
1 'polypeptide(L)'
;LLGGVASFIILSNVGALVGRSIPQEQLDEINSVLERDFMIRAIHDVKGIDIGSNLIRYKAEVDFDGRALTRSYLEKHDLNMLMEDMKKIET
;
A
#
# COMPACT_ATOMS: atom_id res chain seq x y z
N LEU A 1 29.49 -22.97 25.69
CA LEU A 1 28.68 -21.81 26.13
C LEU A 1 28.65 -20.71 25.08
N LEU A 2 29.78 -20.10 24.72
CA LEU A 2 29.84 -19.01 23.71
C LEU A 2 29.27 -19.41 22.34
N GLY A 3 29.58 -20.61 21.84
CA GLY A 3 29.03 -21.10 20.57
C GLY A 3 27.51 -21.24 20.57
N GLY A 4 26.90 -21.69 21.67
CA GLY A 4 25.44 -21.82 21.78
C GLY A 4 24.74 -20.47 21.79
N VAL A 5 25.32 -19.47 22.48
CA VAL A 5 24.81 -18.09 22.49
C VAL A 5 24.93 -17.46 21.10
N ALA A 6 26.06 -17.67 20.40
CA ALA A 6 26.24 -17.19 19.03
C ALA A 6 25.23 -17.83 18.06
N SER A 7 25.02 -19.14 18.12
CA SER A 7 24.02 -19.83 17.31
C SER A 7 22.60 -19.33 17.60
N PHE A 8 22.27 -19.08 18.86
CA PHE A 8 20.97 -18.52 19.24
C PHE A 8 20.72 -17.14 18.63
N ILE A 9 21.70 -16.23 18.72
CA ILE A 9 21.59 -14.88 18.16
C ILE A 9 21.43 -14.92 16.64
N ILE A 10 22.21 -15.77 15.96
CA ILE A 10 22.15 -15.91 14.50
C ILE A 10 20.76 -16.40 14.07
N LEU A 11 20.23 -17.46 14.70
CA LEU A 11 18.91 -18.01 14.37
C LEU A 11 17.79 -17.01 14.65
N SER A 12 17.89 -16.25 15.75
CA SER A 12 16.92 -15.20 16.08
C SER A 12 16.92 -14.07 15.04
N ASN A 13 18.10 -13.63 14.58
CA ASN A 13 18.22 -12.51 13.65
C ASN A 13 17.90 -12.91 12.19
N VAL A 14 18.16 -14.16 11.78
CA VAL A 14 17.75 -14.66 10.46
C VAL A 14 16.24 -14.56 10.28
N GLY A 15 15.46 -14.83 11.33
CA GLY A 15 14.01 -14.67 11.31
C GLY A 15 13.53 -13.25 11.02
N ALA A 16 14.30 -12.24 11.47
CA ALA A 16 14.03 -10.83 11.18
C ALA A 16 14.51 -10.41 9.78
N LEU A 17 15.57 -11.04 9.26
CA LEU A 17 16.12 -10.74 7.93
C LEU A 17 15.27 -11.27 6.77
N VAL A 18 14.65 -12.44 6.94
CA VAL A 18 13.86 -13.11 5.89
C VAL A 18 12.50 -12.42 5.68
N GLY A 19 12.05 -11.61 6.65
CA GLY A 19 10.72 -11.00 6.65
C GLY A 19 9.64 -12.05 6.84
N ARG A 20 8.76 -11.86 7.83
CA ARG A 20 7.65 -12.80 8.07
C ARG A 20 6.36 -12.21 7.52
N SER A 21 5.45 -13.05 7.03
CA SER A 21 4.11 -12.58 6.71
C SER A 21 3.45 -12.03 7.96
N ILE A 22 2.79 -10.88 7.83
CA ILE A 22 2.01 -10.33 8.94
C ILE A 22 0.76 -11.21 9.21
N PRO A 23 0.19 -11.18 10.42
CA PRO A 23 -1.06 -11.88 10.72
C PRO A 23 -2.21 -11.45 9.79
N GLN A 24 -3.08 -12.39 9.43
CA GLN A 24 -4.22 -12.09 8.54
C GLN A 24 -5.15 -11.01 9.13
N GLU A 25 -5.36 -11.01 10.44
CA GLU A 25 -6.17 -9.99 11.13
C GLU A 25 -5.66 -8.56 10.87
N GLN A 26 -4.33 -8.36 10.83
CA GLN A 26 -3.74 -7.05 10.51
C GLN A 26 -3.90 -6.70 9.02
N LEU A 27 -3.82 -7.69 8.12
CA LEU A 27 -4.12 -7.46 6.70
C LEU A 27 -5.57 -7.05 6.51
N ASP A 28 -6.49 -7.73 7.17
CA ASP A 28 -7.92 -7.46 7.08
C ASP A 28 -8.28 -6.09 7.67
N GLU A 29 -7.61 -5.67 8.74
CA GLU A 29 -7.75 -4.31 9.28
C GLU A 29 -7.30 -3.26 8.27
N ILE A 30 -6.13 -3.44 7.64
CA ILE A 30 -5.63 -2.53 6.60
C ILE A 30 -6.59 -2.50 5.40
N ASN A 31 -7.05 -3.66 4.95
CA ASN A 31 -8.02 -3.78 3.86
C ASN A 31 -9.32 -3.06 4.20
N SER A 32 -9.87 -3.26 5.40
CA SER A 32 -11.10 -2.61 5.85
C SER A 32 -10.96 -1.08 5.87
N VAL A 33 -9.80 -0.55 6.24
CA VAL A 33 -9.54 0.90 6.22
C VAL A 33 -9.51 1.43 4.79
N LEU A 34 -8.88 0.70 3.87
CA LEU A 34 -8.79 1.09 2.46
C LEU A 34 -10.15 0.97 1.75
N GLU A 35 -10.92 -0.09 2.00
CA GLU A 35 -12.24 -0.32 1.40
C GLU A 35 -13.30 0.69 1.84
N ARG A 36 -13.07 1.45 2.94
CA ARG A 36 -13.98 2.52 3.36
C ARG A 36 -13.99 3.73 2.43
N ASP A 37 -12.97 3.89 1.59
CA ASP A 37 -12.93 4.99 0.63
C ASP A 37 -13.83 4.65 -0.58
N PHE A 38 -14.81 5.52 -0.84
CA PHE A 38 -15.75 5.35 -1.96
C PHE A 38 -15.06 5.37 -3.35
N MET A 39 -13.81 5.85 -3.44
CA MET A 39 -13.03 5.85 -4.66
C MET A 39 -12.41 4.48 -4.98
N ILE A 40 -12.33 3.57 -4.01
CA ILE A 40 -11.74 2.24 -4.16
C ILE A 40 -12.84 1.23 -4.52
N ARG A 41 -12.69 0.59 -5.68
CA ARG A 41 -13.64 -0.39 -6.22
C ARG A 41 -13.34 -1.80 -5.73
N ALA A 42 -12.06 -2.17 -5.70
CA ALA A 42 -11.58 -3.46 -5.21
C ALA A 42 -10.08 -3.40 -4.89
N ILE A 43 -9.61 -4.32 -4.05
CA ILE A 43 -8.19 -4.49 -3.70
C ILE A 43 -7.79 -5.94 -4.02
N HIS A 44 -6.66 -6.11 -4.71
CA HIS A 44 -6.15 -7.39 -5.20
C HIS A 44 -4.64 -7.54 -4.90
N ASP A 45 -4.13 -8.77 -5.03
CA ASP A 45 -2.73 -9.16 -4.75
C ASP A 45 -2.14 -8.59 -3.44
N VAL A 46 -2.92 -8.67 -2.35
CA VAL A 46 -2.51 -8.14 -1.05
C VAL A 46 -1.40 -9.00 -0.43
N LYS A 47 -0.28 -8.37 -0.08
CA LYS A 47 0.86 -8.99 0.60
C LYS A 47 1.41 -8.06 1.67
N GLY A 48 1.51 -8.55 2.90
CA GLY A 48 2.13 -7.84 4.02
C GLY A 48 3.31 -8.63 4.59
N ILE A 49 4.43 -7.94 4.79
CA ILE A 49 5.64 -8.50 5.39
C ILE A 49 6.05 -7.63 6.59
N ASP A 50 6.27 -8.26 7.74
CA ASP A 50 6.92 -7.66 8.90
C ASP A 50 8.43 -7.59 8.63
N ILE A 51 8.97 -6.38 8.66
CA ILE A 51 10.39 -6.08 8.44
C ILE A 51 11.15 -5.94 9.78
N GLY A 52 10.45 -6.16 10.90
CA GLY A 52 10.95 -5.96 12.25
C GLY A 52 10.74 -4.54 12.75
N SER A 53 10.98 -4.32 14.05
CA SER A 53 10.77 -3.03 14.72
C SER A 53 9.36 -2.44 14.52
N ASN A 54 8.34 -3.31 14.46
CA ASN A 54 6.94 -2.93 14.28
C ASN A 54 6.66 -2.20 12.93
N LEU A 55 7.53 -2.39 11.94
CA LEU A 55 7.39 -1.85 10.60
C LEU A 55 6.83 -2.91 9.65
N ILE A 56 5.72 -2.57 9.01
CA ILE A 56 5.04 -3.44 8.05
C ILE A 56 5.26 -2.88 6.64
N ARG A 57 5.68 -3.74 5.72
CA ARG A 57 5.61 -3.48 4.29
C ARG A 57 4.36 -4.12 3.73
N TYR A 58 3.40 -3.26 3.40
CA TYR A 58 2.16 -3.62 2.74
C TYR A 58 2.26 -3.32 1.24
N LYS A 59 1.86 -4.28 0.41
CA LYS A 59 1.74 -4.15 -1.04
C LYS A 59 0.36 -4.66 -1.46
N ALA A 60 -0.32 -3.92 -2.30
CA ALA A 60 -1.59 -4.31 -2.88
C ALA A 60 -1.78 -3.64 -4.24
N GLU A 61 -2.52 -4.29 -5.12
CA GLU A 61 -3.08 -3.71 -6.33
C GLU A 61 -4.46 -3.15 -5.99
N VAL A 62 -4.73 -1.91 -6.38
CA VAL A 62 -5.98 -1.21 -6.04
C VAL A 62 -6.67 -0.79 -7.32
N ASP A 63 -7.92 -1.24 -7.49
CA ASP A 63 -8.80 -0.79 -8.58
C ASP A 63 -9.58 0.43 -8.10
N PHE A 64 -9.48 1.53 -8.86
CA PHE A 64 -10.11 2.79 -8.55
C PHE A 64 -11.28 3.07 -9.47
N ASP A 65 -12.35 3.67 -8.93
CA ASP A 65 -13.39 4.23 -9.78
C ASP A 65 -12.94 5.51 -10.48
N GLY A 66 -12.46 5.35 -11.71
CA GLY A 66 -12.04 6.45 -12.57
C GLY A 66 -13.09 7.55 -12.74
N ARG A 67 -14.40 7.23 -12.72
CA ARG A 67 -15.45 8.26 -12.83
C ARG A 67 -15.51 9.15 -11.59
N ALA A 68 -15.52 8.53 -10.42
CA ALA A 68 -15.51 9.24 -9.15
C ALA A 68 -14.22 10.04 -8.97
N LEU A 69 -13.07 9.46 -9.36
CA LEU A 69 -11.76 10.10 -9.31
C LEU A 69 -11.69 11.33 -10.22
N THR A 70 -12.07 11.19 -11.50
CA THR A 70 -12.05 12.30 -12.47
C THR A 70 -13.01 13.41 -12.04
N ARG A 71 -14.19 13.07 -11.53
CA ARG A 71 -15.13 14.07 -11.01
C ARG A 71 -14.54 14.86 -9.84
N SER A 72 -13.98 14.16 -8.85
CA SER A 72 -13.31 14.77 -7.70
C SER A 72 -12.12 15.65 -8.12
N TYR A 73 -11.40 15.25 -9.16
CA TYR A 73 -10.31 16.03 -9.73
C TYR A 73 -10.81 17.31 -10.42
N LEU A 74 -11.83 17.19 -11.27
CA LEU A 74 -12.42 18.32 -12.00
C LEU A 74 -13.12 19.33 -11.07
N GLU A 75 -13.70 18.87 -9.95
CA GLU A 75 -14.31 19.76 -8.96
C GLU A 75 -13.26 20.59 -8.17
N LYS A 76 -12.01 20.10 -8.08
CA LYS A 76 -10.92 20.79 -7.35
C LYS A 76 -10.06 21.70 -8.22
N HIS A 77 -10.11 21.53 -9.54
CA HIS A 77 -9.29 22.29 -10.49
C HIS A 77 -10.11 23.29 -11.31
N ASP A 78 -9.49 24.40 -11.69
CA ASP A 78 -10.13 25.39 -12.56
C ASP A 78 -10.26 24.81 -13.97
N LEU A 79 -11.51 24.58 -14.37
CA LEU A 79 -11.87 24.00 -15.66
C LEU A 79 -11.32 24.82 -16.83
N ASN A 80 -11.16 26.14 -16.67
CA ASN A 80 -10.64 27.01 -17.72
C ASN A 80 -9.16 26.75 -18.00
N MET A 81 -8.36 26.54 -16.94
CA MET A 81 -6.93 26.18 -17.09
C MET A 81 -6.77 24.81 -17.74
N LEU A 82 -7.54 23.81 -17.29
CA LEU A 82 -7.51 22.46 -17.88
C LEU A 82 -7.86 22.47 -19.37
N MET A 83 -8.83 23.29 -19.78
CA MET A 83 -9.23 23.42 -21.17
C MET A 83 -8.16 24.12 -22.02
N GLU A 84 -7.41 25.06 -21.44
CA GLU A 84 -6.27 25.70 -22.10
C GLU A 84 -5.10 24.72 -22.29
N ASP A 85 -4.83 23.88 -21.29
CA ASP A 85 -3.80 22.84 -21.36
C ASP A 85 -4.15 21.74 -22.37
N MET A 86 -5.41 21.30 -22.43
CA MET A 86 -5.86 20.34 -23.45
C MET A 86 -5.66 20.86 -24.87
N LYS A 87 -5.91 22.15 -25.12
CA LYS A 87 -5.68 22.78 -26.44
C LYS A 87 -4.21 22.84 -26.83
N LYS A 88 -3.29 22.91 -25.86
CA LYS A 88 -1.84 22.88 -26.09
C LYS A 88 -1.33 21.49 -26.47
N ILE A 89 -2.04 20.43 -26.08
CA ILE A 89 -1.70 19.04 -26.43
C ILE A 89 -2.14 18.69 -27.86
N GLU A 90 -3.14 19.38 -28.42
CA GLU A 90 -3.59 19.20 -29.81
C GLU A 90 -2.70 19.90 -30.86
N THR A 91 -1.58 20.52 -30.46
CA THR A 91 -0.58 21.11 -31.37
C THR A 91 0.67 20.24 -31.44
#